data_AF-A0A518BDI1-F1
#
_entry.id   AF-A0A518BDI1-F1
#
_cell.length_a   1.000
_cell.length_b   1.000
_cell.length_c   1.000
_cell.angle_alpha   90.00
_cell.angle_beta   90.00
_cell.angle_gamma   90.00
#
_symmetry.space_group_name_H-M   'P 1'
#
loop_
_entity.id
_entity.type
_entity.pdbx_description
1 polymer ?
#
loop_
_entity_poly.entity_id
_entity_poly.type
_entity_poly.pdbx_seq_one_letter_code
_entity_poly.pdbx_strand_id
1 'polypeptide(L)' 'MDYSSIITIDPARRGGKPTIRGMRITVQDVLEYLASGMSQEQILADFPDLEADDIRACLSFAADRERRLTQRPA' A
#
# COMPACT_ATOMS: atom_id res chain seq x y z
N MET A 1 -4.39 11.29 -6.00
CA MET A 1 -3.22 11.43 -5.12
C MET A 1 -2.04 10.83 -5.84
N ASP A 2 -0.88 11.49 -5.85
CA ASP A 2 0.33 10.88 -6.38
C ASP A 2 0.94 10.00 -5.28
N TYR A 3 0.90 8.68 -5.48
CA TYR A 3 1.42 7.70 -4.53
C TYR A 3 2.88 7.31 -4.81
N SER A 4 3.47 7.79 -5.91
CA SER A 4 4.77 7.31 -6.42
C SER A 4 5.96 7.67 -5.51
N SER A 5 5.84 8.73 -4.71
CA SER A 5 6.83 9.13 -3.70
C SER A 5 6.73 8.33 -2.40
N ILE A 6 5.59 7.66 -2.17
CA ILE A 6 5.30 6.91 -0.94
C ILE A 6 5.45 5.41 -1.18
N ILE A 7 4.90 4.88 -2.26
CA ILE A 7 4.96 3.46 -2.58
C ILE A 7 6.21 3.17 -3.42
N THR A 8 7.15 2.46 -2.80
CA THR A 8 8.40 2.02 -3.44
C THR A 8 8.31 0.56 -3.83
N ILE A 9 8.70 0.24 -5.06
CA ILE A 9 8.82 -1.14 -5.53
C ILE A 9 10.30 -1.43 -5.69
N ASP A 10 10.84 -2.26 -4.79
CA ASP A 10 12.23 -2.68 -4.83
C ASP A 10 12.29 -4.21 -5.03
N PRO A 11 12.81 -4.71 -6.17
CA PRO A 11 12.92 -6.14 -6.45
C PRO A 11 13.76 -6.90 -5.41
N ALA A 12 14.69 -6.24 -4.71
CA ALA A 12 15.50 -6.83 -3.65
C ALA A 12 14.75 -6.95 -2.31
N ARG A 13 13.60 -6.29 -2.15
CA ARG A 13 12.85 -6.23 -0.89
C ARG A 13 11.51 -6.93 -1.03
N ARG A 14 11.22 -7.86 -0.11
CA ARG A 14 9.95 -8.65 -0.07
C ARG A 14 9.59 -9.30 -1.43
N GLY A 15 10.56 -9.60 -2.29
CA GLY A 15 10.34 -10.20 -3.62
C GLY A 15 9.70 -9.26 -4.64
N GLY A 16 10.00 -7.95 -4.59
CA GLY A 16 9.45 -6.96 -5.53
C GLY A 16 8.03 -6.52 -5.22
N LYS A 17 7.54 -6.80 -4.00
CA LYS A 17 6.23 -6.31 -3.57
C LYS A 17 6.28 -4.80 -3.32
N PRO A 18 5.20 -4.04 -3.66
CA PRO A 18 5.11 -2.62 -3.33
C PRO A 18 5.14 -2.40 -1.81
N THR A 19 6.10 -1.61 -1.33
CA THR A 19 6.34 -1.28 0.08
C THR A 19 6.14 0.21 0.34
N ILE A 20 5.73 0.55 1.55
CA ILE A 20 5.51 1.94 1.97
C ILE A 20 6.85 2.53 2.41
N ARG A 21 7.30 3.64 1.82
CA ARG A 21 8.51 4.42 2.18
C ARG A 21 9.77 3.58 2.48
N GLY A 22 9.95 2.45 1.80
CA GLY A 22 11.05 1.52 2.07
C GLY A 22 10.98 0.80 3.43
N MET A 23 9.81 0.73 4.04
CA MET A 23 9.48 -0.09 5.20
C MET A 23 9.35 -1.57 4.78
N ARG A 24 9.20 -2.46 5.77
CA ARG A 24 8.87 -3.87 5.53
C ARG A 24 7.36 -4.13 5.44
N ILE A 25 6.54 -3.09 5.54
CA ILE A 25 5.09 -3.11 5.37
C ILE A 25 4.78 -2.91 3.90
N THR A 26 4.01 -3.83 3.34
CA THR A 26 3.58 -3.81 1.94
C THR A 26 2.21 -3.16 1.80
N VAL A 27 1.90 -2.69 0.59
CA VAL A 27 0.54 -2.25 0.24
C VAL A 27 -0.47 -3.37 0.52
N GLN A 28 -0.09 -4.62 0.27
CA GLN A 28 -0.93 -5.78 0.53
C GLN A 28 -1.27 -5.91 2.02
N ASP A 29 -0.28 -5.77 2.92
CA ASP A 29 -0.50 -5.89 4.37
C ASP A 29 -1.54 -4.88 4.85
N VAL A 30 -1.42 -3.61 4.43
CA VAL A 30 -2.39 -2.55 4.81
C VAL A 30 -3.79 -2.87 4.30
N LEU A 31 -3.92 -3.36 3.06
CA LEU A 31 -5.23 -3.76 2.52
C LEU A 31 -5.81 -4.96 3.27
N GLU A 32 -5.00 -5.92 3.68
CA GLU A 32 -5.43 -7.06 4.48
C GLU A 32 -5.89 -6.65 5.88
N TYR A 33 -5.21 -5.69 6.53
CA TYR A 33 -5.67 -5.13 7.81
C TYR A 33 -7.00 -4.38 7.68
N LEU A 34 -7.17 -3.58 6.63
CA LEU A 34 -8.44 -2.92 6.36
C LEU A 34 -9.55 -3.94 6.06
N ALA A 35 -9.24 -4.99 5.30
CA ALA A 35 -10.18 -6.06 4.97
C ALA A 35 -10.57 -6.93 6.18
N SER A 36 -9.68 -7.06 7.18
CA SER A 36 -9.99 -7.75 8.44
C SER A 36 -10.87 -6.91 9.38
N GLY A 37 -11.14 -5.65 9.02
CA GLY A 37 -12.00 -4.74 9.77
C GLY A 37 -11.25 -3.78 10.70
N MET A 38 -9.92 -3.70 10.63
CA MET A 38 -9.17 -2.69 11.38
C MET A 38 -9.45 -1.29 10.84
N SER A 39 -9.60 -0.31 11.74
CA SER A 39 -9.66 1.10 11.37
C SER A 39 -8.26 1.64 11.04
N GLN A 40 -8.22 2.76 10.29
CA GLN A 40 -6.95 3.43 10.01
C GLN A 40 -6.22 3.84 11.30
N GLU A 41 -6.97 4.28 12.32
CA GLU A 41 -6.40 4.67 13.61
C GLU A 41 -5.75 3.49 14.34
N GLN A 42 -6.35 2.30 14.27
CA GLN A 42 -5.76 1.08 14.84
C GLN A 42 -4.47 0.68 14.11
N ILE A 43 -4.46 0.78 12.78
CA ILE A 43 -3.27 0.50 11.98
C ILE A 43 -2.14 1.49 12.33
N LEU A 44 -2.45 2.78 12.47
CA LEU A 44 -1.47 3.80 12.86
C LEU A 44 -0.98 3.63 14.30
N ALA A 45 -1.82 3.11 15.20
CA ALA A 45 -1.43 2.80 16.57
C ALA A 45 -0.48 1.60 16.65
N ASP A 46 -0.72 0.56 15.85
CA ASP A 46 0.12 -0.65 15.79
C ASP A 46 1.44 -0.40 15.02
N PHE A 47 1.42 0.53 14.08
CA PHE A 47 2.56 0.93 13.26
C PHE A 47 2.79 2.44 13.36
N PRO A 48 3.45 2.93 14.43
CA PRO A 48 3.66 4.36 14.65
C PRO A 48 4.53 5.04 13.59
N ASP A 49 5.27 4.26 12.80
CA ASP A 49 6.02 4.75 11.66
C ASP A 49 5.13 5.04 10.44
N LEU A 50 3.89 4.52 10.39
CA LEU A 50 2.93 4.81 9.32
C LEU A 50 2.23 6.15 9.56
N GLU A 51 1.93 6.82 8.47
CA GLU A 51 1.14 8.04 8.45
C GLU A 51 -0.21 7.79 7.75
N ALA A 52 -1.21 8.61 8.05
CA ALA A 52 -2.52 8.50 7.40
C ALA A 52 -2.42 8.63 5.86
N ASP A 53 -1.46 9.43 5.38
CA ASP A 53 -1.20 9.58 3.94
C ASP A 53 -0.58 8.32 3.32
N ASP A 54 0.15 7.50 4.09
CA ASP A 54 0.65 6.21 3.62
C ASP A 54 -0.51 5.27 3.31
N ILE A 55 -1.51 5.21 4.20
CA ILE A 55 -2.71 4.39 3.99
C ILE A 55 -3.50 4.86 2.76
N ARG A 56 -3.64 6.17 2.58
CA ARG A 56 -4.28 6.75 1.37
C ARG A 56 -3.49 6.41 0.11
N ALA A 57 -2.16 6.45 0.17
CA ALA A 57 -1.29 6.07 -0.93
C ALA A 57 -1.44 4.58 -1.29
N CYS A 58 -1.54 3.69 -0.29
CA CYS A 58 -1.83 2.27 -0.50
C CYS A 58 -3.15 2.05 -1.25
N LEU A 59 -4.23 2.73 -0.83
CA LEU A 59 -5.54 2.65 -1.48
C LEU A 59 -5.48 3.19 -2.92
N SER A 60 -4.81 4.33 -3.13
CA SER A 60 -4.65 4.91 -4.46
C SER A 60 -3.83 4.01 -5.39
N PHE A 61 -2.76 3.38 -4.89
CA PHE A 61 -1.96 2.41 -5.64
C PHE A 61 -2.80 1.19 -6.02
N ALA A 62 -3.60 0.67 -5.09
CA ALA A 62 -4.47 -0.47 -5.31
C ALA A 62 -5.51 -0.20 -6.40
N ALA A 63 -6.20 0.95 -6.31
CA ALA A 63 -7.18 1.37 -7.31
C ALA A 63 -6.55 1.54 -8.71
N ASP A 64 -5.36 2.15 -8.79
CA ASP A 64 -4.69 2.34 -10.07
C ASP A 64 -4.13 1.02 -10.65
N ARG A 65 -3.64 0.12 -9.79
CA ARG A 65 -3.25 -1.23 -10.20
C ARG A 65 -4.44 -2.00 -10.77
N GLU A 66 -5.59 -1.94 -10.12
CA GLU A 66 -6.81 -2.63 -10.59
C GLU A 66 -7.29 -2.06 -11.93
N ARG A 67 -7.25 -0.73 -12.08
CA ARG A 67 -7.51 -0.07 -13.37
C ARG A 67 -6.58 -0.55 -14.48
N ARG A 68 -5.28 -0.69 -14.21
CA ARG A 68 -4.32 -1.21 -15.21
C ARG A 68 -4.57 -2.67 -15.58
N LEU A 69 -4.96 -3.51 -14.61
CA LEU A 69 -5.29 -4.91 -14.86
C LEU A 69 -6.52 -5.06 -15.73
N THR A 70 -7.56 -4.25 -15.49
CA THR A 70 -8.81 -4.25 -16.26
C THR A 70 -8.67 -3.62 -17.65
N GLN A 71 -7.66 -2.78 -17.88
CA GLN A 71 -7.41 -2.12 -19.17
C GLN A 71 -6.39 -2.84 -20.08
N ARG A 72 -5.82 -3.98 -19.67
CA ARG A 72 -4.94 -4.76 -20.55
C ARG A 72 -5.80 -5.43 -21.64
N PRO A 73 -5.55 -5.16 -22.94
CA PRO A 73 -6.20 -5.92 -24.00
C PRO A 73 -5.78 -7.40 -23.87
N ALA A 74 -6.72 -8.28 -24.20
CA ALA A 74 -6.52 -9.72 -24.22
C ALA A 74 -5.34 -10.15 -25.10
#